data_AF-A0A928MWK3-F1
#
_entry.id   AF-A0A928MWK3-F1
#
_cell.length_a   1.000
_cell.length_b   1.000
_cell.length_c   1.000
_cell.angle_alpha   90.00
_cell.angle_beta   90.00
_cell.angle_gamma   90.00
#
_symmetry.space_group_name_H-M   'P 1'
#
loop_
_entity.id
_entity.type
_entity.pdbx_description
1 polymer ?
#
loop_
_entity_poly.entity_id
_entity_poly.type
_entity_poly.pdbx_seq_one_letter_code
_entity_poly.pdbx_strand_id
1 'polypeptide(L)' 'MSLNNAIYEVFSEEVVNSEIGSYISYGIRDKTGEYSISDITSDYTKILKIVRLLNEYKVSKIHLVDVIYDFLE' A
#
# COMPACT_ATOMS: atom_id res chain seq x y z
N MET A 1 16.04 -19.13 -9.60
CA MET A 1 15.22 -17.90 -9.62
C MET A 1 15.33 -17.26 -8.25
N SER A 2 16.12 -16.19 -8.13
CA SER A 2 16.18 -15.44 -6.87
C SER A 2 14.84 -14.77 -6.66
N LEU A 3 14.08 -15.22 -5.65
CA LEU A 3 12.95 -14.48 -5.13
C LEU A 3 13.51 -13.17 -4.58
N ASN A 4 13.50 -12.12 -5.40
CA ASN A 4 13.62 -10.77 -4.91
C ASN A 4 12.36 -10.53 -4.08
N ASN A 5 12.44 -10.77 -2.78
CA ASN A 5 11.38 -10.42 -1.86
C ASN A 5 11.08 -8.93 -2.04
N ALA A 6 9.87 -8.61 -2.46
CA ALA A 6 9.43 -7.22 -2.58
C ALA A 6 9.43 -6.61 -1.18
N ILE A 7 10.16 -5.50 -1.01
CA ILE A 7 10.09 -4.68 0.18
C ILE A 7 9.08 -3.59 -0.12
N TYR A 8 8.09 -3.44 0.74
CA TYR A 8 7.01 -2.47 0.61
C TYR A 8 7.25 -1.26 1.51
N GLU A 9 6.86 -0.09 1.01
CA GLU A 9 6.90 1.17 1.74
C GLU A 9 5.58 1.93 1.55
N VAL A 10 5.23 2.70 2.58
CA VAL A 10 4.08 3.62 2.52
C VAL A 10 4.49 4.84 1.73
N PHE A 11 3.61 5.30 0.84
CA PHE A 11 3.70 6.64 0.27
C PHE A 11 2.37 7.37 0.50
N SER A 12 2.42 8.70 0.46
CA SER A 12 1.25 9.55 0.57
C SER A 12 1.07 10.32 -0.72
N GLU A 13 -0.18 10.51 -1.12
CA GLU A 13 -0.58 11.34 -2.24
C GLU A 13 -1.72 12.26 -1.83
N GLU A 14 -1.71 13.49 -2.35
CA GLU A 14 -2.87 14.37 -2.24
C GLU A 14 -3.85 14.01 -3.35
N VAL A 15 -5.01 13.51 -2.96
CA VAL A 15 -6.10 13.21 -3.88
C VAL A 15 -7.02 14.40 -3.91
N VAL A 16 -7.14 15.02 -5.08
CA VAL A 16 -8.05 16.15 -5.32
C VAL A 16 -9.26 15.65 -6.09
N ASN A 17 -10.43 15.71 -5.47
CA ASN A 17 -11.68 15.34 -6.09
C ASN A 17 -12.66 16.52 -6.04
N SER A 18 -13.32 16.83 -7.17
CA SER A 18 -14.20 17.99 -7.28
C SER A 18 -15.47 17.91 -6.42
N GLU A 19 -15.87 16.72 -5.98
CA GLU A 19 -17.09 16.51 -5.18
C GLU A 19 -16.81 16.50 -3.66
N ILE A 20 -15.65 15.96 -3.26
CA ILE A 20 -15.29 15.72 -1.84
C ILE A 20 -14.17 16.64 -1.33
N GLY A 21 -13.53 17.42 -2.20
CA GLY A 21 -12.40 18.28 -1.86
C GLY A 21 -11.06 17.55 -1.99
N SER A 22 -10.02 18.05 -1.30
CA SER A 22 -8.71 17.40 -1.23
C SER A 22 -8.56 16.61 0.07
N TYR A 23 -7.96 15.44 -0.03
CA TYR A 23 -7.58 14.63 1.13
C TYR A 23 -6.22 13.96 0.89
N ILE A 24 -5.54 13.61 1.99
CA ILE A 24 -4.33 12.79 1.92
C ILE A 24 -4.75 11.33 1.92
N SER A 25 -4.35 10.63 0.87
CA SER A 25 -4.48 9.19 0.75
C SER A 25 -3.13 8.53 0.88
N TYR A 26 -3.10 7.36 1.51
CA TYR A 26 -1.90 6.55 1.63
C TYR A 26 -2.00 5.35 0.71
N GLY A 27 -0.89 5.09 0.03
CA GLY A 27 -0.69 3.94 -0.84
C GLY A 27 0.50 3.10 -0.39
N ILE A 28 0.67 1.97 -1.07
CA ILE A 28 1.80 1.06 -0.88
C ILE A 28 2.56 0.98 -2.20
N ARG A 29 3.87 1.16 -2.14
CA ARG A 29 4.75 0.92 -3.27
C ARG A 29 5.85 -0.05 -2.90
N ASP A 30 6.35 -0.76 -3.88
CA ASP A 30 7.58 -1.52 -3.70
C ASP A 30 8.79 -0.58 -3.71
N LYS A 31 9.90 -0.99 -3.08
CA LYS A 31 11.10 -0.17 -2.91
C LYS A 31 11.77 0.26 -4.22
N THR A 32 11.53 -0.46 -5.32
CA THR A 32 12.02 -0.07 -6.65
C THR A 32 11.15 1.02 -7.29
N GLY A 33 9.92 1.20 -6.80
CA GLY A 33 8.92 2.10 -7.37
C GLY A 33 8.25 1.57 -8.64
N GLU A 34 8.58 0.36 -9.11
CA GLU A 34 7.99 -0.23 -10.32
C GLU A 34 6.53 -0.65 -10.14
N TYR A 35 6.12 -0.93 -8.90
CA TYR A 35 4.78 -1.34 -8.55
C TYR A 35 4.26 -0.52 -7.37
N SER A 36 3.11 0.11 -7.56
CA SER A 36 2.41 0.87 -6.53
C SER A 36 0.91 0.67 -6.62
N ILE A 37 0.27 0.69 -5.45
CA ILE A 37 -1.18 0.75 -5.28
C ILE A 37 -1.47 2.04 -4.52
N SER A 38 -2.19 2.92 -5.21
CA SER A 38 -2.67 4.21 -4.71
C SER A 38 -4.02 4.07 -4.02
N ASP A 39 -4.39 5.12 -3.28
CA ASP A 39 -5.72 5.30 -2.69
C ASP A 39 -6.25 4.11 -1.85
N ILE A 40 -5.41 3.59 -0.96
CA ILE A 40 -5.76 2.44 -0.10
C ILE A 40 -6.55 2.91 1.14
N THR A 41 -6.06 3.93 1.82
CA THR A 41 -6.71 4.47 3.03
C THR A 41 -6.19 5.85 3.37
N SER A 42 -7.02 6.67 4.03
CA SER A 42 -6.61 7.93 4.65
C SER A 42 -6.07 7.78 6.09
N ASP A 43 -6.08 6.56 6.63
CA ASP A 43 -5.56 6.26 7.98
C ASP A 43 -4.10 5.78 7.93
N TYR A 44 -3.19 6.66 8.34
CA TYR A 44 -1.75 6.37 8.39
C TYR A 44 -1.40 5.18 9.30
N THR A 45 -2.15 4.99 10.39
CA THR A 45 -1.87 3.88 11.33
C THR A 45 -2.25 2.54 10.71
N LYS A 46 -3.35 2.50 9.95
CA LYS A 46 -3.78 1.29 9.24
C LYS A 46 -2.78 0.89 8.16
N ILE A 47 -2.40 1.83 7.28
CA ILE A 47 -1.48 1.51 6.18
C ILE A 47 -0.11 1.04 6.69
N LEU A 48 0.36 1.61 7.81
CA LEU A 48 1.63 1.23 8.42
C LEU A 48 1.59 -0.21 8.99
N LYS A 49 0.45 -0.64 9.54
CA LYS A 49 0.24 -2.02 9.98
C LYS A 49 0.26 -2.98 8.80
N ILE A 50 -0.44 -2.65 7.71
CA ILE A 50 -0.47 -3.46 6.48
C ILE A 50 0.95 -3.64 5.94
N VAL A 51 1.70 -2.53 5.74
CA VAL A 51 3.07 -2.59 5.23
C VAL A 51 4.01 -3.40 6.12
N ARG A 52 3.85 -3.31 7.45
CA ARG A 52 4.62 -4.17 8.37
C ARG A 52 4.33 -5.65 8.14
N LEU A 53 3.06 -6.04 8.04
CA LEU A 53 2.65 -7.43 7.81
C LEU A 53 3.15 -7.93 6.44
N LEU A 54 2.97 -7.14 5.39
CA LEU A 54 3.43 -7.50 4.04
C LEU A 54 4.94 -7.79 4.01
N ASN A 55 5.74 -6.96 4.70
CA ASN A 55 7.17 -7.14 4.80
C ASN A 55 7.57 -8.32 5.71
N GLU A 56 6.88 -8.51 6.83
CA GLU A 56 7.11 -9.62 7.78
C GLU A 56 6.85 -10.98 7.12
N TYR A 57 5.72 -11.11 6.43
CA TYR A 57 5.31 -12.32 5.73
C TYR A 57 5.90 -12.45 4.32
N LYS A 58 6.67 -11.45 3.87
CA LYS A 58 7.33 -11.44 2.55
C LYS A 58 6.32 -11.70 1.42
N VAL A 59 5.19 -11.02 1.51
CA VAL A 59 4.05 -11.17 0.59
C VAL A 59 4.52 -10.87 -0.83
N SER A 60 4.10 -11.70 -1.79
CA SER A 60 4.43 -11.48 -3.19
C SER A 60 3.53 -10.39 -3.77
N LYS A 61 4.00 -9.72 -4.84
CA LYS A 61 3.20 -8.69 -5.54
C LYS A 61 1.82 -9.20 -5.99
N ILE A 62 1.68 -10.50 -6.25
CA ILE A 62 0.44 -11.12 -6.71
C ILE A 62 -0.61 -11.16 -5.58
N HIS A 63 -0.19 -11.38 -4.33
CA HIS A 63 -1.06 -11.49 -3.17
C HIS A 63 -1.25 -10.16 -2.42
N LEU A 64 -0.55 -9.10 -2.85
CA LEU A 64 -0.59 -7.81 -2.19
C LEU A 64 -2.02 -7.24 -2.15
N VAL A 65 -2.73 -7.32 -3.26
CA VAL A 65 -4.10 -6.80 -3.41
C VAL A 65 -5.06 -7.56 -2.48
N ASP A 66 -4.99 -8.90 -2.46
CA ASP A 66 -5.83 -9.73 -1.60
C ASP A 66 -5.63 -9.38 -0.11
N VAL A 67 -4.37 -9.23 0.32
CA VAL A 67 -4.05 -8.87 1.72
C VAL A 67 -4.55 -7.47 2.08
N ILE A 68 -4.47 -6.51 1.14
CA ILE A 68 -4.98 -5.16 1.37
C ILE A 68 -6.50 -5.19 1.55
N TYR A 69 -7.23 -5.89 0.68
CA TYR A 69 -8.69 -5.98 0.77
C TYR A 69 -9.15 -6.66 2.06
N ASP A 70 -8.51 -7.78 2.43
CA ASP A 70 -8.81 -8.50 3.68
C ASP A 70 -8.60 -7.62 4.93
N PHE A 71 -7.68 -6.66 4.88
CA PHE A 71 -7.40 -5.76 6.00
C PHE A 71 -8.29 -4.50 6.05
N LEU A 72 -8.94 -4.17 4.94
CA LEU A 72 -9.79 -2.98 4.82
C LEU A 72 -11.28 -3.28 5.10
N GLU A 73 -11.72 -4.53 4.94
CA GLU A 73 -13.02 -5.01 5.46
C GLU A 73 -13.06 -5.03 7.00
#